data_AF-A0A5C4PLM2-F1
#
_entry.id   AF-A0A5C4PLM2-F1
#
_cell.length_a   1.000
_cell.length_b   1.000
_cell.length_c   1.000
_cell.angle_alpha   90.00
_cell.angle_beta   90.00
_cell.angle_gamma   90.00
#
_symmetry.space_group_name_H-M   'P 1'
#
loop_
_entity.id
_entity.type
_entity.pdbx_description
1 polymer ?
#
loop_
_entity_poly.entity_id
_entity_poly.type
_entity_poly.pdbx_seq_one_letter_code
_entity_poly.pdbx_strand_id
1 'polypeptide(L)' 'MTKPKKPTITLDEMTTEIASVITGFELVQDFVLDGDVEQAKLIYKQTLEQAKRFGWRLAASAVEPCYVQCFDPNC' A
#
# COMPACT_ATOMS: atom_id res chain seq x y z
N MET A 1 11.73 19.09 -24.17
CA MET A 1 11.80 18.54 -22.80
C MET A 1 10.39 18.12 -22.39
N THR A 2 10.09 16.83 -22.44
CA THR A 2 8.82 16.28 -21.94
C THR A 2 8.86 16.33 -20.40
N LYS A 3 7.83 16.93 -19.77
CA LYS A 3 7.70 16.90 -18.31
C LYS A 3 7.65 15.43 -17.86
N PRO A 4 8.33 15.04 -16.76
CA PRO A 4 8.17 13.69 -16.23
C PRO A 4 6.69 13.49 -15.87
N LYS A 5 6.07 12.47 -16.48
CA LYS A 5 4.69 12.07 -16.14
C LYS A 5 4.70 11.71 -14.65
N LYS A 6 3.80 12.30 -13.87
CA LYS A 6 3.64 11.89 -12.47
C LYS A 6 3.40 10.38 -12.45
N PRO A 7 3.98 9.63 -11.49
CA PRO A 7 3.60 8.24 -11.32
C PRO A 7 2.08 8.16 -11.12
N THR A 8 1.47 7.09 -11.62
CA THR A 8 0.05 6.84 -11.43
C THR A 8 -0.11 5.64 -10.50
N ILE A 9 -1.12 5.66 -9.64
CA ILE A 9 -1.64 4.49 -8.95
C ILE A 9 -3.10 4.27 -9.33
N THR A 10 -3.45 3.03 -9.68
CA THR A 10 -4.85 2.66 -9.92
C THR A 10 -5.61 2.52 -8.60
N LEU A 11 -6.94 2.57 -8.64
CA LEU A 11 -7.76 2.30 -7.45
C LEU A 11 -7.52 0.89 -6.91
N ASP A 12 -7.35 -0.09 -7.79
CA ASP A 12 -7.11 -1.49 -7.41
C ASP A 12 -5.80 -1.66 -6.63
N GLU A 13 -4.71 -1.09 -7.16
CA GLU A 13 -3.40 -1.07 -6.48
C GLU A 13 -3.47 -0.34 -5.13
N MET A 14 -4.16 0.80 -5.10
CA MET A 14 -4.36 1.57 -3.87
C MET A 14 -5.11 0.74 -2.83
N THR A 15 -6.23 0.10 -3.21
CA THR A 15 -7.02 -0.71 -2.29
C THR A 15 -6.27 -1.95 -1.82
N THR A 16 -5.47 -2.57 -2.68
CA THR A 16 -4.65 -3.75 -2.35
C THR A 16 -3.57 -3.38 -1.34
N GLU A 17 -2.88 -2.25 -1.53
CA GLU A 17 -1.88 -1.80 -0.56
C GLU A 17 -2.50 -1.40 0.78
N ILE A 18 -3.66 -0.73 0.77
CA ILE A 18 -4.40 -0.40 2.00
C ILE A 18 -4.77 -1.68 2.75
N ALA A 19 -5.34 -2.67 2.06
CA ALA A 19 -5.71 -3.95 2.65
C ALA A 19 -4.48 -4.65 3.26
N SER A 20 -3.35 -4.68 2.55
CA SER A 20 -2.11 -5.28 3.05
C SER A 20 -1.58 -4.59 4.32
N VAL A 21 -1.64 -3.26 4.39
CA VAL A 21 -1.25 -2.50 5.59
C VAL A 21 -2.16 -2.82 6.77
N ILE A 22 -3.49 -2.88 6.54
CA ILE A 22 -4.46 -3.21 7.59
C ILE A 22 -4.22 -4.63 8.12
N THR A 23 -4.12 -5.62 7.23
CA THR A 23 -3.85 -7.01 7.61
C THR A 23 -2.53 -7.16 8.37
N GLY A 24 -1.50 -6.37 8.02
CA GLY A 24 -0.25 -6.36 8.78
C GLY A 24 -0.45 -5.93 10.24
N PHE A 25 -1.27 -4.91 10.51
CA PHE A 25 -1.57 -4.47 11.87
C PHE A 25 -2.57 -5.37 12.61
N GLU A 26 -3.43 -6.08 11.90
CA GLU A 26 -4.25 -7.16 12.47
C GLU A 26 -3.36 -8.29 12.97
N LEU A 27 -2.38 -8.72 12.16
CA LEU A 27 -1.43 -9.76 12.53
C LEU A 27 -0.56 -9.39 13.74
N VAL A 28 -0.24 -8.10 13.92
CA VAL A 28 0.43 -7.61 15.14
C VAL A 28 -0.43 -7.89 16.37
N GLN A 29 -1.75 -7.70 16.29
CA GLN A 29 -2.65 -7.95 17.41
C GLN A 29 -2.68 -9.45 17.75
N ASP A 30 -2.72 -10.31 16.73
CA ASP A 30 -2.67 -11.77 16.93
C ASP A 30 -1.40 -12.18 17.69
N PHE A 31 -0.22 -11.73 17.25
CA PHE A 31 1.04 -12.06 17.94
C PHE A 31 1.13 -11.48 19.36
N VAL A 32 0.53 -10.31 19.62
CA VAL A 32 0.43 -9.76 20.98
C VAL A 32 -0.43 -10.64 21.87
N LEU A 33 -1.57 -11.12 21.35
CA LEU A 33 -2.49 -12.00 22.09
C LEU A 33 -1.88 -13.39 22.34
N ASP A 34 -1.06 -13.88 21.42
CA ASP A 34 -0.30 -15.13 21.56
C ASP A 34 0.93 -14.99 22.49
N GLY A 35 1.26 -13.77 22.93
CA GLY A 35 2.41 -13.49 23.78
C GLY A 35 3.76 -13.46 23.06
N ASP A 36 3.77 -13.59 21.73
CA ASP A 36 4.97 -13.47 20.90
C ASP A 36 5.28 -12.00 20.57
N VAL A 37 5.77 -11.31 21.60
CA VAL A 37 6.06 -9.86 21.54
C VAL A 37 7.18 -9.53 20.55
N GLU A 38 8.15 -10.42 20.34
CA GLU A 38 9.25 -10.16 19.41
C GLU A 38 8.78 -10.25 17.97
N GLN A 39 7.93 -11.23 17.65
CA GLN A 39 7.31 -11.31 16.33
C GLN A 39 6.36 -10.13 16.10
N ALA A 40 5.56 -9.74 17.10
CA ALA A 40 4.70 -8.56 17.03
C ALA A 40 5.47 -7.27 16.69
N LYS A 41 6.62 -7.03 17.34
CA LYS A 41 7.50 -5.87 17.06
C LYS A 41 8.05 -5.91 15.64
N LEU A 42 8.47 -7.09 15.17
CA LEU A 42 9.00 -7.26 13.83
C LEU A 42 7.95 -6.90 12.77
N ILE A 43 6.75 -7.49 12.87
CA ILE A 43 5.65 -7.21 11.93
C ILE A 43 5.25 -5.74 12.00
N TYR A 44 5.08 -5.18 13.21
CA TYR A 44 4.74 -3.77 13.38
C TYR A 44 5.71 -2.82 12.67
N LYS A 45 7.03 -3.08 12.81
CA LYS A 45 8.06 -2.29 12.13
C LYS A 45 7.97 -2.40 10.62
N GLN A 46 7.77 -3.60 10.09
CA GLN A 46 7.66 -3.85 8.65
C GLN A 46 6.40 -3.19 8.07
N THR A 47 5.25 -3.35 8.72
CA THR A 47 3.98 -2.74 8.30
C THR A 47 4.04 -1.22 8.35
N LEU A 48 4.68 -0.63 9.38
CA LEU A 48 4.92 0.81 9.43
C LEU A 48 5.80 1.31 8.28
N GLU A 49 6.86 0.57 7.94
CA GLU A 49 7.74 0.94 6.84
C GLU A 49 7.02 0.85 5.49
N GLN A 50 6.22 -0.19 5.28
CA GLN A 50 5.33 -0.31 4.12
C GLN A 50 4.35 0.86 4.04
N ALA A 51 3.63 1.16 5.12
CA ALA A 51 2.67 2.25 5.17
C ALA A 51 3.31 3.61 4.87
N LYS A 52 4.53 3.86 5.37
CA LYS A 52 5.30 5.06 5.02
C LYS A 52 5.60 5.10 3.53
N ARG A 53 6.24 4.06 2.97
CA ARG A 53 6.60 4.00 1.55
C ARG A 53 5.37 4.17 0.65
N PHE A 54 4.26 3.53 1.00
CA PHE A 54 2.99 3.69 0.33
C PHE A 54 2.50 5.14 0.38
N GLY A 55 2.46 5.76 1.56
CA GLY A 55 2.04 7.15 1.72
C GLY A 55 2.87 8.14 0.89
N TRP A 56 4.19 7.97 0.85
CA TRP A 56 5.07 8.76 -0.02
C TRP A 56 4.74 8.59 -1.50
N ARG A 57 4.54 7.35 -1.94
CA ARG A 57 4.17 7.05 -3.34
C ARG A 57 2.80 7.62 -3.68
N LEU A 58 1.80 7.43 -2.81
CA LEU A 58 0.44 7.92 -3.01
C LEU A 58 0.41 9.45 -3.12
N ALA A 59 1.12 10.16 -2.24
CA ALA A 59 1.21 11.62 -2.27
C ALA A 59 1.88 12.17 -3.55
N ALA A 60 2.81 11.40 -4.14
CA ALA A 60 3.49 11.75 -5.39
C ALA A 60 2.71 11.35 -6.65
N SER A 61 1.65 10.54 -6.52
CA SER A 61 0.97 9.90 -7.66
C SER A 61 -0.36 10.56 -8.00
N ALA A 62 -0.77 10.46 -9.28
CA ALA A 62 -2.16 10.65 -9.66
C ALA A 62 -2.95 9.37 -9.40
N VAL A 63 -4.17 9.48 -8.86
CA VAL A 63 -5.06 8.33 -8.65
C VAL A 63 -5.96 8.18 -9.88
N GLU A 64 -5.84 7.06 -10.58
CA GLU A 64 -6.71 6.72 -11.71
C GLU A 64 -7.89 5.87 -11.22
N PRO A 65 -9.15 6.23 -11.56
CA PRO A 65 -10.36 5.55 -11.07
C PRO A 65 -10.59 4.16 -11.69
N CYS A 66 -9.59 3.59 -12.34
CA CYS A 66 -9.67 2.31 -13.03
C CYS A 66 -9.39 1.15 -12.07
N TYR A 67 -10.12 0.05 -12.26
CA TYR A 67 -9.79 -1.25 -11.70
C TYR A 67 -9.08 -2.09 -12.78
N VAL A 68 -7.94 -2.70 -12.44
CA VAL A 68 -7.16 -3.64 -13.26
C VAL A 68 -6.47 -3.04 -14.51
N GLN A 69 -7.19 -2.40 -15.42
CA GLN A 69 -6.63 -1.69 -16.59
C GLN A 69 -7.55 -0.52 -16.97
N CYS A 70 -6.97 0.66 -17.19
CA CYS A 70 -7.69 1.70 -17.91
C CYS A 70 -7.81 1.24 -19.37
N PHE A 71 -9.02 0.89 -19.80
CA PHE A 71 -9.30 0.57 -21.18
C PHE A 71 -8.96 1.80 -22.04
N ASP A 72 -7.93 1.70 -22.88
CA ASP A 72 -7.66 2.69 -23.92
C ASP A 72 -8.38 2.22 -25.19
N PRO A 73 -9.49 2.88 -25.61
CA PRO A 73 -10.19 2.52 -26.83
C PRO A 73 -9.40 2.81 -28.11
N ASN A 74 -8.21 3.42 -28.01
CA ASN A 74 -7.31 3.71 -29.14
C ASN A 74 -6.03 2.84 -29.16
N CYS A 75 -5.93 1.81 -28.32
CA CYS A 75 -4.86 0.81 -28.39
C CYS A 75 -5.17 -0.32 -29.38
#